data_AF-A0A521XCX3-F1
#
_entry.id   AF-A0A521XCX3-F1
#
_cell.length_a   1.000
_cell.length_b   1.000
_cell.length_c   1.000
_cell.angle_alpha   90.00
_cell.angle_beta   90.00
_cell.angle_gamma   90.00
#
_symmetry.space_group_name_H-M   'P 1'
#
loop_
_entity.id
_entity.type
_entity.pdbx_description
1 polymer ?
#
loop_
_entity_poly.entity_id
_entity_poly.type
_entity_poly.pdbx_seq_one_letter_code
_entity_poly.pdbx_strand_id
1 'polypeptide(L)'
;MKRKTGRVTTGSGVKGKTNWAKLAAMSDREIKFTKDAPRTSPTDWASAVAHRGLPLPSRKAQIALRVDEDVLAWFREQGAGYQTRMNAVLKAFRDAHKS
;
A
#
# COMPACT_ATOMS: atom_id res chain seq x y z
N MET A 1 -24.85 -5.51 -14.84
CA MET A 1 -23.57 -4.80 -14.60
C MET A 1 -22.64 -5.67 -13.75
N LYS A 2 -21.52 -6.15 -14.31
CA LYS A 2 -20.56 -6.99 -13.58
C LYS A 2 -19.53 -6.09 -12.87
N ARG A 3 -19.56 -6.06 -11.54
CA ARG A 3 -18.51 -5.41 -10.72
C ARG A 3 -17.26 -6.29 -10.77
N LYS A 4 -16.23 -5.86 -11.51
CA LYS A 4 -14.91 -6.50 -11.46
C LYS A 4 -14.24 -6.10 -10.14
N THR A 5 -14.40 -6.93 -9.11
CA THR A 5 -13.67 -6.81 -7.85
C THR A 5 -12.18 -7.04 -8.13
N GLY A 6 -11.36 -6.02 -7.88
CA GLY A 6 -9.92 -6.08 -8.11
C GLY A 6 -9.26 -7.14 -7.24
N ARG A 7 -8.49 -8.03 -7.86
CA ARG A 7 -7.63 -9.00 -7.16
C ARG A 7 -6.55 -8.22 -6.40
N VAL A 8 -6.56 -8.32 -5.08
CA VAL A 8 -5.43 -7.97 -4.19
C VAL A 8 -4.57 -9.23 -4.11
N THR A 9 -3.37 -9.20 -4.65
CA THR A 9 -2.37 -10.25 -4.40
C THR A 9 -1.71 -9.98 -3.05
N THR A 10 -2.45 -10.18 -1.97
CA THR A 10 -1.81 -10.49 -0.69
C THR A 10 -1.19 -11.87 -0.88
N GLY A 11 0.15 -11.94 -0.93
CA GLY A 11 0.83 -13.21 -0.70
C GLY A 11 0.21 -13.85 0.54
N SER A 12 -0.16 -15.12 0.43
CA SER A 12 -0.95 -15.87 1.42
C SER A 12 -0.49 -15.55 2.84
N GLY A 13 -1.14 -14.56 3.47
CA GLY A 13 -0.83 -14.15 4.81
C GLY A 13 -1.09 -15.34 5.72
N VAL A 14 -0.14 -15.64 6.60
CA VAL A 14 -0.30 -16.62 7.68
C VAL A 14 -1.71 -16.45 8.24
N LYS A 15 -2.54 -17.50 8.20
CA LYS A 15 -3.90 -17.45 8.76
C LYS A 15 -3.76 -16.93 10.20
N GLY A 16 -4.24 -15.72 10.45
CA GLY A 16 -4.18 -15.13 11.77
C GLY A 16 -4.84 -16.07 12.77
N LYS A 17 -4.26 -16.21 13.97
CA LYS A 17 -4.80 -17.07 15.04
C LYS A 17 -6.11 -16.51 15.65
N THR A 18 -6.64 -15.44 15.08
CA THR A 18 -7.82 -14.73 15.56
C THR A 18 -9.09 -15.49 15.22
N ASN A 19 -9.87 -15.84 16.24
CA ASN A 19 -11.22 -16.36 16.07
C ASN A 19 -12.20 -15.20 15.80
N TRP A 20 -12.46 -14.94 14.52
CA TRP A 20 -13.33 -13.86 14.07
C TRP A 20 -14.80 -14.04 14.48
N ALA A 21 -15.30 -15.28 14.53
CA ALA A 21 -16.68 -15.56 14.92
C ALA A 21 -16.93 -15.20 16.39
N LYS A 22 -15.96 -15.53 17.27
CA LYS A 22 -16.01 -15.14 18.68
C LYS A 22 -15.94 -13.63 18.86
N LEU A 23 -15.03 -12.96 18.14
CA LEU A 23 -14.88 -11.50 18.23
C LEU A 23 -16.13 -10.75 17.77
N ALA A 24 -16.78 -11.23 16.70
CA ALA A 24 -18.01 -10.60 16.18
C ALA A 24 -19.23 -10.78 17.11
N ALA A 25 -19.26 -11.84 17.92
CA ALA A 25 -20.33 -12.10 18.88
C ALA A 25 -20.10 -11.45 20.25
N MET A 26 -18.91 -10.90 20.50
CA MET A 26 -18.53 -10.26 21.75
C MET A 26 -19.21 -8.90 21.90
N SER A 27 -19.69 -8.59 23.10
CA SER A 27 -20.31 -7.29 23.38
C SER A 27 -19.27 -6.23 23.72
N ASP A 28 -19.58 -4.96 23.42
CA ASP A 28 -18.67 -3.84 23.70
C ASP A 28 -18.24 -3.73 25.17
N ARG A 29 -19.10 -4.18 26.10
CA ARG A 29 -18.81 -4.16 27.55
C ARG A 29 -17.69 -5.11 27.95
N GLU A 30 -17.47 -6.15 27.16
CA GLU A 30 -16.45 -7.16 27.44
C GLU A 30 -15.08 -6.74 26.88
N ILE A 31 -15.01 -5.67 26.08
CA ILE A 31 -13.77 -5.17 25.48
C ILE A 31 -12.89 -4.57 26.58
N LYS A 32 -11.71 -5.16 26.75
CA LYS A 32 -10.71 -4.70 27.72
C LYS A 32 -9.83 -3.63 27.09
N PHE A 33 -9.83 -2.43 27.68
CA PHE A 33 -8.88 -1.38 27.36
C PHE A 33 -7.66 -1.51 28.26
N THR A 34 -6.48 -1.55 27.65
CA THR A 34 -5.19 -1.65 28.35
C THR A 34 -4.38 -0.38 28.12
N LYS A 35 -3.24 -0.24 28.80
CA LYS A 35 -2.32 0.88 28.58
C LYS A 35 -1.86 0.97 27.12
N ASP A 36 -1.66 -0.17 26.45
CA ASP A 36 -1.24 -0.26 25.05
C ASP A 36 -2.40 -0.13 24.05
N ALA A 37 -3.65 -0.25 24.52
CA ALA A 37 -4.86 -0.11 23.72
C ALA A 37 -5.92 0.71 24.48
N PRO A 38 -5.67 2.01 24.69
CA PRO A 38 -6.59 2.88 25.39
C PRO A 38 -7.87 3.09 24.59
N ARG A 39 -8.94 3.47 25.27
CA ARG A 39 -10.18 3.89 24.62
C ARG A 39 -9.92 5.18 23.83
N THR A 40 -10.30 5.21 22.56
CA THR A 40 -10.20 6.42 21.74
C THR A 40 -11.46 7.26 21.85
N SER A 41 -11.29 8.56 21.71
CA SER A 41 -12.30 9.60 21.70
C SER A 41 -12.28 10.33 20.34
N PRO A 42 -13.35 11.03 19.95
CA PRO A 42 -13.36 11.80 18.70
C PRO A 42 -12.21 12.81 18.59
N THR A 43 -11.75 13.35 19.73
CA THR A 43 -10.61 14.29 19.78
C THR A 43 -9.31 13.65 19.31
N ASP A 44 -9.11 12.36 19.57
CA ASP A 44 -7.92 11.62 19.10
C ASP A 44 -7.87 11.52 17.57
N TRP A 45 -9.02 11.70 16.92
CA TRP A 45 -9.18 11.64 15.47
C TRP A 45 -9.39 13.02 14.82
N ALA A 46 -9.31 14.12 15.58
CA ALA A 46 -9.65 15.47 15.09
C ALA A 46 -8.78 15.90 13.90
N SER A 47 -7.52 15.48 13.85
CA SER A 47 -6.58 15.73 12.75
C SER A 47 -6.39 14.53 11.81
N ALA A 48 -7.17 13.45 11.99
CA ALA A 48 -7.01 12.26 11.19
C ALA A 48 -7.51 12.52 9.76
N VAL A 49 -6.62 12.39 8.78
CA VAL A 49 -7.01 12.45 7.37
C VAL A 49 -7.59 11.10 6.98
N ALA A 50 -8.92 11.04 6.87
CA ALA A 50 -9.57 9.87 6.31
C ALA A 50 -9.18 9.73 4.83
N HIS A 51 -8.51 8.63 4.47
CA HIS A 51 -8.25 8.25 3.09
C HIS A 51 -9.55 7.78 2.39
N ARG A 52 -10.59 8.62 2.37
CA ARG A 52 -11.80 8.44 1.56
C ARG A 52 -11.66 9.27 0.29
N GLY A 53 -11.52 8.60 -0.85
CA GLY A 53 -11.53 9.26 -2.16
C GLY A 53 -10.18 9.80 -2.64
N LEU A 54 -9.07 9.56 -1.91
CA LEU A 54 -7.75 9.78 -2.48
C LEU A 54 -7.58 8.83 -3.68
N PRO A 55 -7.25 9.33 -4.89
CA PRO A 55 -7.01 8.45 -6.02
C PRO A 55 -5.91 7.47 -5.63
N LEU A 56 -6.25 6.18 -5.59
CA LEU A 56 -5.24 5.16 -5.37
C LEU A 56 -4.18 5.36 -6.46
N PRO A 57 -2.88 5.34 -6.13
CA PRO A 57 -1.85 5.41 -7.14
C PRO A 57 -2.13 4.31 -8.17
N SER A 58 -2.23 4.71 -9.44
CA SER A 58 -2.46 3.78 -10.54
C SER A 58 -1.43 2.65 -10.43
N ARG A 59 -1.89 1.40 -10.46
CA ARG A 59 -0.98 0.25 -10.39
C ARG A 59 0.04 0.37 -11.52
N LYS A 60 1.32 0.26 -11.16
CA LYS A 60 2.41 0.19 -12.15
C LYS A 60 2.18 -1.07 -12.98
N ALA A 61 2.33 -0.97 -14.30
CA ALA A 61 2.33 -2.14 -15.17
C ALA A 61 3.63 -2.91 -14.95
N GLN A 62 3.53 -4.22 -14.70
CA GLN A 62 4.68 -5.11 -14.68
C GLN A 62 4.93 -5.58 -16.10
N ILE A 63 6.07 -5.20 -16.66
CA ILE A 63 6.47 -5.56 -18.03
C ILE A 63 7.85 -6.21 -18.00
N ALA A 64 8.13 -7.05 -19.00
CA ALA A 64 9.49 -7.47 -19.30
C ALA A 64 10.14 -6.40 -20.20
N LEU A 65 11.07 -5.61 -19.64
CA LEU A 65 11.84 -4.61 -20.36
C LEU A 65 13.31 -5.03 -20.35
N ARG A 66 13.96 -4.96 -21.51
CA ARG A 66 15.41 -5.11 -21.62
C ARG A 66 16.06 -3.75 -21.37
N VAL A 67 17.07 -3.73 -20.52
CA VAL A 67 17.89 -2.57 -20.17
C VAL A 67 19.34 -3.04 -20.23
N ASP A 68 20.22 -2.18 -20.73
CA ASP A 68 21.65 -2.48 -20.77
C ASP A 68 22.21 -2.76 -19.36
N GLU A 69 23.20 -3.64 -19.30
CA GLU A 69 23.71 -4.17 -18.03
C GLU A 69 24.36 -3.08 -17.18
N ASP A 70 25.12 -2.19 -17.80
CA ASP A 70 25.79 -1.05 -17.17
C ASP A 70 24.80 -0.06 -16.57
N VAL A 71 23.72 0.26 -17.30
CA VAL A 71 22.64 1.13 -16.81
C VAL A 71 21.94 0.49 -15.62
N LEU A 72 21.64 -0.81 -15.70
CA LEU A 72 20.99 -1.52 -14.60
C LEU A 72 21.90 -1.61 -13.36
N ALA A 73 23.19 -1.86 -13.56
CA ALA A 73 24.19 -1.89 -12.50
C ALA A 73 24.27 -0.55 -11.77
N TRP A 74 24.39 0.55 -12.53
CA TRP A 74 24.43 1.91 -11.98
C TRP A 74 23.22 2.24 -11.11
N PHE A 75 22.00 1.89 -11.55
CA PHE A 75 20.80 2.10 -10.72
C PHE A 75 20.82 1.25 -9.45
N ARG A 76 21.28 -0.01 -9.53
CA ARG A 76 21.36 -0.93 -8.38
C ARG A 76 22.36 -0.46 -7.32
N GLU A 77 23.47 0.16 -7.72
CA GLU A 77 24.47 0.73 -6.81
C GLU A 77 23.89 1.81 -5.89
N GLN A 78 22.83 2.51 -6.34
CA GLN A 78 22.13 3.49 -5.51
C GLN A 78 21.29 2.87 -4.38
N GLY A 79 21.27 1.54 -4.28
CA GLY A 79 20.66 0.79 -3.18
C GLY A 79 19.16 0.57 -3.33
N ALA A 80 18.49 0.37 -2.19
CA ALA A 80 17.06 0.09 -2.14
C ALA A 80 16.25 1.17 -2.89
N GLY A 81 15.24 0.73 -3.64
CA GLY A 81 14.39 1.63 -4.43
C GLY A 81 14.93 2.00 -5.82
N TYR A 82 15.96 1.32 -6.32
CA TYR A 82 16.53 1.58 -7.66
C TYR A 82 15.47 1.60 -8.78
N GLN A 83 14.49 0.68 -8.76
CA GLN A 83 13.40 0.66 -9.74
C GLN A 83 12.50 1.91 -9.65
N THR A 84 12.32 2.47 -8.45
CA THR A 84 11.56 3.71 -8.26
C THR A 84 12.30 4.90 -8.86
N ARG A 85 13.62 4.99 -8.66
CA ARG A 85 14.47 6.01 -9.28
C ARG A 85 14.49 5.89 -10.80
N MET A 86 14.70 4.69 -11.33
CA MET A 86 14.63 4.41 -12.77
C MET A 86 13.29 4.85 -13.37
N ASN A 87 12.18 4.52 -12.70
CA ASN A 87 10.86 4.95 -13.14
C ASN A 87 10.64 6.49 -13.04
N ALA A 88 11.32 7.19 -12.13
CA ALA A 88 11.29 8.65 -12.06
C ALA A 88 12.00 9.30 -13.25
N VAL A 89 13.14 8.75 -13.67
CA VAL A 89 13.86 9.18 -14.89
C VAL A 89 12.99 8.99 -16.13
N LEU A 90 12.34 7.82 -16.27
CA LEU A 90 11.43 7.57 -17.39
C LEU A 90 10.24 8.55 -17.43
N LYS A 91 9.71 8.95 -16.27
CA LYS A 91 8.67 9.98 -16.18
C LYS A 91 9.19 11.35 -16.60
N ALA A 92 10.34 11.77 -16.09
CA ALA A 92 10.94 13.05 -16.42
C ALA A 92 11.22 13.16 -17.92
N PHE A 93 11.78 12.10 -18.52
CA PHE A 93 12.00 12.03 -19.96
C PHE A 93 10.69 12.14 -20.75
N ARG A 94 9.66 11.37 -20.37
CA ARG A 94 8.33 11.44 -20.99
C ARG A 94 7.73 12.85 -20.90
N ASP A 95 7.78 13.48 -19.74
CA ASP A 95 7.14 14.77 -19.48
C ASP A 95 7.87 15.90 -20.21
N ALA A 96 9.20 15.82 -20.33
CA ALA A 96 9.98 16.74 -21.14
C ALA A 96 9.69 16.65 -22.65
N HIS A 97 9.19 15.49 -23.13
CA HIS A 97 8.87 15.25 -24.54
C HIS A 97 7.37 15.24 -24.83
N LYS A 98 6.54 15.59 -23.84
CA LYS A 98 5.11 15.81 -24.04
C LYS A 98 4.89 17.27 -24.41
N SER A 99 4.31 17.49 -25.59
CA SER A 99 3.75 18.78 -26.05
C SER A 99 2.56 19.23 -25.21
#